data_AF-A0A0S7Z9T8-F1
#
_entry.id   AF-A0A0S7Z9T8-F1
#
_cell.length_a   1.000
_cell.length_b   1.000
_cell.length_c   1.000
_cell.angle_alpha   90.00
_cell.angle_beta   90.00
_cell.angle_gamma   90.00
#
_symmetry.space_group_name_H-M   'P 1'
#
loop_
_entity.id
_entity.type
_entity.pdbx_description
1 polymer ?
#
loop_
_entity_poly.entity_id
_entity_poly.type
_entity_poly.pdbx_seq_one_letter_code
_entity_poly.pdbx_strand_id
1 'polypeptide(L)'
;MKAYRVFSFILAVVFAIVGLTFLVIPERVIVLFNDLSSSFGMATVPAVGFNFYLILAVAYMYLVTILAVFMFRYPKNTVYPLLLCHGKIASAALSILLFALHKPFLLYLGNGIVDGGIGIVVLIIYLHKKRAG
;
A
#
# COMPACT_ATOMS: atom_id res chain seq x y z
N MET A 1 -4.62 -19.19 13.33
CA MET A 1 -3.26 -18.71 13.65
C MET A 1 -2.24 -18.92 12.53
N LYS A 2 -2.10 -20.13 11.92
CA LYS A 2 -1.16 -20.36 10.80
C LYS A 2 -1.43 -19.48 9.58
N ALA A 3 -2.68 -19.42 9.10
CA ALA A 3 -3.08 -18.59 7.96
C ALA A 3 -2.75 -17.10 8.17
N TYR A 4 -3.04 -16.55 9.35
CA TYR A 4 -2.70 -15.16 9.70
C TYR A 4 -1.19 -14.89 9.64
N ARG A 5 -0.37 -15.83 10.10
CA ARG A 5 1.09 -15.71 10.00
C ARG A 5 1.54 -15.72 8.54
N VAL A 6 1.07 -16.67 7.74
CA VAL A 6 1.39 -16.74 6.31
C VAL A 6 1.00 -15.45 5.60
N PHE A 7 -0.22 -14.95 5.84
CA PHE A 7 -0.68 -13.68 5.31
C PHE A 7 0.22 -12.50 5.73
N SER A 8 0.57 -12.39 7.01
CA SER A 8 1.44 -11.32 7.51
C SER A 8 2.84 -11.39 6.89
N PHE A 9 3.37 -12.59 6.68
CA PHE A 9 4.66 -12.79 6.02
C PHE A 9 4.61 -12.39 4.54
N ILE A 10 3.57 -12.80 3.81
CA ILE A 10 3.36 -12.40 2.42
C ILE A 10 3.29 -10.88 2.31
N LEU A 11 2.53 -10.21 3.18
CA LEU A 11 2.47 -8.74 3.21
C LEU A 11 3.85 -8.12 3.44
N ALA A 12 4.62 -8.62 4.41
CA ALA A 12 5.96 -8.11 4.68
C ALA A 12 6.87 -8.22 3.45
N VAL A 13 6.86 -9.38 2.77
CA VAL A 13 7.66 -9.61 1.57
C VAL A 13 7.21 -8.69 0.42
N VAL A 14 5.91 -8.61 0.18
CA VAL A 14 5.34 -7.75 -0.88
C VAL A 14 5.70 -6.28 -0.62
N PHE A 15 5.54 -5.80 0.61
CA PHE A 15 5.86 -4.41 0.93
C PHE A 15 7.35 -4.11 0.81
N ALA A 16 8.22 -5.02 1.24
CA ALA A 16 9.65 -4.87 1.06
C ALA A 16 10.03 -4.80 -0.43
N ILE A 17 9.50 -5.71 -1.25
CA ILE A 17 9.76 -5.74 -2.69
C ILE A 17 9.26 -4.45 -3.35
N VAL A 18 8.03 -4.04 -3.08
CA VAL A 18 7.46 -2.82 -3.66
C VAL A 18 8.26 -1.58 -3.23
N GLY A 19 8.64 -1.48 -1.96
CA GLY A 19 9.48 -0.40 -1.45
C GLY A 19 10.85 -0.35 -2.13
N LEU A 20 11.51 -1.49 -2.31
CA LEU A 20 12.77 -1.59 -3.02
C LEU A 20 12.63 -1.25 -4.51
N THR A 21 11.56 -1.70 -5.16
CA THR A 21 11.28 -1.37 -6.56
C THR A 21 11.14 0.14 -6.74
N PHE A 22 10.38 0.81 -5.88
CA PHE A 22 10.29 2.28 -5.92
C PHE A 22 11.65 2.94 -5.66
N LEU A 23 12.45 2.42 -4.71
CA LEU A 23 13.76 2.99 -4.40
C LEU A 23 14.76 2.87 -5.57
N VAL A 24 14.78 1.73 -6.27
CA VAL A 24 15.80 1.44 -7.29
C VAL A 24 15.38 1.88 -8.69
N ILE A 25 14.10 1.72 -9.05
CA ILE A 25 13.60 1.96 -10.41
C ILE A 25 12.26 2.74 -10.43
N PRO A 26 12.15 3.90 -9.77
CA PRO A 26 10.89 4.63 -9.67
C PRO A 26 10.34 5.10 -11.02
N GLU A 27 11.22 5.58 -11.91
CA GLU A 27 10.84 6.09 -13.23
C GLU A 27 10.20 5.00 -14.09
N ARG A 28 10.73 3.77 -14.05
CA ARG A 28 10.17 2.64 -14.80
C ARG A 28 8.76 2.29 -14.35
N VAL A 29 8.49 2.38 -13.04
CA VAL A 29 7.14 2.16 -12.51
C VAL A 29 6.19 3.24 -13.03
N ILE A 30 6.61 4.51 -13.01
CA ILE A 30 5.79 5.62 -13.51
C ILE A 30 5.50 5.46 -15.01
N VAL A 31 6.51 5.11 -15.82
CA VAL A 31 6.35 4.88 -17.26
C VAL A 31 5.38 3.73 -17.52
N LEU A 32 5.50 2.61 -16.81
CA LEU A 32 4.56 1.49 -16.95
C LEU A 32 3.10 1.91 -16.67
N PHE A 33 2.88 2.70 -15.61
CA PHE A 33 1.56 3.22 -15.31
C PHE A 33 1.07 4.24 -16.35
N ASN A 34 1.96 5.03 -16.94
CA ASN A 34 1.62 5.98 -18.01
C ASN A 34 1.27 5.25 -19.31
N ASP A 35 1.96 4.16 -19.65
CA ASP A 35 1.67 3.33 -20.82
C ASP A 35 0.29 2.65 -20.68
N LEU A 36 -0.04 2.20 -19.48
CA LEU A 36 -1.38 1.71 -19.17
C LEU A 36 -2.41 2.86 -19.21
N SER A 37 -2.07 4.03 -18.67
CA SER A 37 -2.96 5.20 -18.66
C SER A 37 -3.34 5.64 -20.07
N SER A 38 -2.39 5.66 -21.01
CA SER A 38 -2.65 6.03 -22.41
C SER A 38 -3.63 5.08 -23.09
N SER A 39 -3.56 3.78 -22.77
CA SER A 39 -4.50 2.76 -23.26
C SER A 39 -5.94 2.98 -22.75
N PHE A 40 -6.11 3.62 -21.58
CA PHE A 40 -7.40 3.99 -21.01
C PHE A 40 -7.80 5.45 -21.23
N GLY A 41 -7.02 6.22 -22.02
CA GLY A 41 -7.26 7.66 -22.23
C GLY A 41 -7.10 8.54 -20.98
N MET A 42 -6.40 8.04 -19.96
CA MET A 42 -6.16 8.74 -18.69
C MET A 42 -4.93 9.66 -18.78
N ALA A 43 -4.86 10.63 -17.87
CA ALA A 43 -3.73 11.55 -17.79
C ALA A 43 -2.45 10.83 -17.35
N THR A 44 -1.29 11.32 -17.81
CA THR A 44 0.03 10.79 -17.45
C THR A 44 0.68 11.57 -16.33
N VAL A 45 1.36 10.88 -15.42
CA VAL A 45 2.14 11.49 -14.33
C VAL A 45 3.49 11.95 -14.89
N PRO A 46 3.92 13.20 -14.63
CA PRO A 46 5.26 13.65 -14.98
C PRO A 46 6.34 12.81 -14.30
N ALA A 47 7.29 12.28 -15.07
CA ALA A 47 8.38 11.45 -14.55
C ALA A 47 9.57 12.26 -13.98
N VAL A 48 9.35 13.52 -13.60
CA VAL A 48 10.43 14.43 -13.15
C VAL A 48 10.02 15.11 -11.84
N GLY A 49 10.99 15.33 -10.93
CA GLY A 49 10.79 16.14 -9.73
C GLY A 49 10.15 15.44 -8.51
N PHE A 50 10.01 14.11 -8.53
CA PHE A 50 9.34 13.36 -7.45
C PHE A 50 10.29 12.85 -6.34
N ASN A 51 11.58 13.21 -6.35
CA ASN A 51 12.60 12.66 -5.45
C ASN A 51 12.25 12.78 -3.95
N PHE A 52 11.66 13.89 -3.52
CA PHE A 52 11.24 14.04 -2.11
C PHE A 52 10.07 13.10 -1.76
N TYR A 53 9.09 12.97 -2.65
CA TYR A 53 7.96 12.05 -2.48
C TYR A 53 8.40 10.59 -2.53
N LEU A 54 9.46 10.28 -3.27
CA LEU A 54 10.05 8.95 -3.28
C LEU A 54 10.58 8.57 -1.88
N ILE A 55 11.27 9.49 -1.20
CA ILE A 55 11.76 9.26 0.17
C ILE A 55 10.59 8.94 1.10
N LEU A 56 9.51 9.73 1.02
CA LEU A 56 8.29 9.51 1.82
C LEU A 56 7.63 8.15 1.51
N ALA A 57 7.52 7.80 0.24
CA ALA A 57 6.94 6.53 -0.19
C ALA A 57 7.76 5.33 0.32
N VAL A 58 9.08 5.37 0.15
CA VAL A 58 9.97 4.29 0.62
C VAL A 58 9.95 4.18 2.14
N ALA A 59 9.97 5.30 2.86
CA ALA A 59 9.86 5.31 4.32
C ALA A 59 8.53 4.71 4.82
N TYR A 60 7.42 5.05 4.15
CA TYR A 60 6.13 4.45 4.45
C TYR A 60 6.13 2.93 4.18
N MET A 61 6.68 2.49 3.04
CA MET A 61 6.79 1.07 2.70
C MET A 61 7.63 0.29 3.72
N TYR A 62 8.72 0.88 4.21
CA TYR A 62 9.50 0.33 5.31
C TYR A 62 8.67 0.18 6.60
N LEU A 63 7.91 1.21 6.98
CA LEU A 63 7.06 1.16 8.17
C LEU A 63 5.99 0.06 8.08
N VAL A 64 5.25 -0.04 6.97
CA VAL A 64 4.23 -1.08 6.82
C VAL A 64 4.84 -2.49 6.73
N THR A 65 6.06 -2.61 6.21
CA THR A 65 6.83 -3.85 6.24
C THR A 65 7.11 -4.28 7.68
N ILE A 66 7.59 -3.37 8.53
CA ILE A 66 7.83 -3.65 9.95
C ILE A 66 6.54 -4.07 10.65
N LEU A 67 5.43 -3.36 10.40
CA LEU A 67 4.14 -3.72 10.99
C LEU A 67 3.72 -5.13 10.58
N ALA A 68 3.89 -5.51 9.32
CA ALA A 68 3.61 -6.86 8.84
C ALA A 68 4.54 -7.92 9.47
N VAL A 69 5.83 -7.61 9.68
CA VAL A 69 6.76 -8.48 10.42
C VAL A 69 6.33 -8.66 11.88
N PHE A 70 5.89 -7.59 12.55
CA PHE A 70 5.37 -7.70 13.91
C PHE A 70 4.04 -8.43 13.99
N MET A 71 3.17 -8.30 12.99
CA MET A 71 1.99 -9.15 12.86
C MET A 71 2.37 -10.63 12.78
N PHE A 72 3.40 -10.97 12.00
CA PHE A 72 3.90 -12.34 11.89
C PHE A 72 4.48 -12.86 13.23
N ARG A 73 5.34 -12.06 13.87
CA ARG A 73 6.07 -12.45 15.09
C ARG A 73 5.20 -12.47 16.34
N TYR A 74 4.29 -11.50 16.47
CA TYR A 74 3.42 -11.31 17.63
C TYR A 74 1.93 -11.39 17.25
N PRO A 75 1.44 -12.55 16.78
CA PRO A 75 0.12 -12.66 16.18
C PRO A 75 -1.03 -12.54 17.18
N LYS A 76 -0.78 -12.50 18.48
CA LYS A 76 -1.82 -12.22 19.49
C LYS A 76 -2.06 -10.72 19.66
N ASN A 77 -1.08 -9.88 19.33
CA ASN A 77 -1.22 -8.43 19.45
C ASN A 77 -2.06 -7.89 18.28
N THR A 78 -3.13 -7.16 18.60
CA THR A 78 -4.09 -6.59 17.64
C THR A 78 -3.76 -5.15 17.25
N VAL A 79 -2.79 -4.50 17.91
CA VAL A 79 -2.37 -3.12 17.61
C VAL A 79 -1.69 -3.04 16.24
N TYR A 80 -0.79 -3.98 15.91
CA TYR A 80 -0.08 -3.98 14.63
C TYR A 80 -1.00 -4.05 13.39
N PRO A 81 -1.96 -5.00 13.30
CA PRO A 81 -2.88 -4.99 12.17
C PRO A 81 -3.78 -3.74 12.14
N LEU A 82 -4.15 -3.18 13.30
CA LEU A 82 -4.94 -1.95 13.35
C LEU A 82 -4.17 -0.75 12.78
N LEU A 83 -2.90 -0.56 13.16
CA LEU A 83 -2.04 0.50 12.63
C LEU A 83 -1.82 0.36 11.12
N LEU A 84 -1.55 -0.87 10.65
CA LEU A 84 -1.38 -1.14 9.23
C LEU A 84 -2.67 -0.85 8.45
N CYS A 85 -3.82 -1.25 9.00
CA CYS A 85 -5.14 -0.94 8.44
C CYS A 85 -5.35 0.57 8.31
N HIS A 86 -5.10 1.35 9.36
CA HIS A 86 -5.20 2.82 9.29
C HIS A 86 -4.29 3.41 8.22
N GLY A 87 -3.02 2.97 8.17
CA GLY A 87 -2.07 3.43 7.17
C GLY A 87 -2.55 3.16 5.74
N LYS A 88 -3.09 1.97 5.50
CA LYS A 88 -3.56 1.55 4.16
C LYS A 88 -4.87 2.20 3.76
N ILE A 89 -5.84 2.32 4.68
CA ILE A 89 -7.09 3.03 4.42
C ILE A 89 -6.83 4.53 4.18
N ALA A 90 -5.94 5.17 4.93
CA ALA A 90 -5.59 6.56 4.71
C ALA A 90 -4.94 6.79 3.34
N SER A 91 -3.97 5.95 2.97
CA SER A 91 -3.35 5.96 1.64
C SER A 91 -4.38 5.78 0.53
N ALA A 92 -5.30 4.82 0.69
CA ALA A 92 -6.36 4.55 -0.26
C ALA A 92 -7.32 5.73 -0.43
N ALA A 93 -7.81 6.28 0.69
CA ALA A 93 -8.73 7.41 0.72
C ALA A 93 -8.11 8.65 0.07
N LEU A 94 -6.86 8.97 0.39
CA LEU A 94 -6.12 10.08 -0.23
C LEU A 94 -5.95 9.85 -1.73
N SER A 95 -5.64 8.63 -2.16
CA SER A 95 -5.46 8.32 -3.58
C SER A 95 -6.76 8.49 -4.37
N ILE A 96 -7.88 7.98 -3.83
CA ILE A 96 -9.21 8.16 -4.43
C ILE A 96 -9.61 9.64 -4.45
N LEU A 97 -9.34 10.37 -3.36
CA LEU A 97 -9.64 11.80 -3.27
C LEU A 97 -8.84 12.61 -4.31
N LEU A 98 -7.55 12.32 -4.48
CA LEU A 98 -6.70 12.98 -5.47
C LEU A 98 -7.08 12.60 -6.90
N PHE A 99 -7.50 11.36 -7.13
CA PHE A 99 -8.06 10.94 -8.41
C PHE A 99 -9.30 11.76 -8.78
N ALA A 100 -10.19 12.01 -7.82
CA ALA A 100 -11.41 12.76 -8.03
C ALA A 100 -11.21 14.29 -8.13
N LEU A 101 -10.30 14.86 -7.32
CA LEU A 101 -10.18 16.32 -7.17
C LEU A 101 -8.98 16.96 -7.87
N HIS A 102 -7.93 16.20 -8.20
CA HIS A 102 -6.72 16.75 -8.82
C HIS A 102 -6.62 16.37 -10.29
N LYS A 103 -6.25 15.12 -10.57
CA LYS A 103 -6.17 14.57 -11.93
C LYS A 103 -6.45 13.06 -11.89
N PRO A 104 -7.14 12.52 -12.90
CA PRO A 104 -7.47 11.11 -12.97
C PRO A 104 -6.26 10.30 -13.43
N PHE A 105 -5.22 10.24 -12.61
CA PHE A 105 -4.05 9.39 -12.87
C PHE A 105 -4.37 7.94 -12.50
N LEU A 106 -4.09 7.01 -13.42
CA LEU A 106 -4.28 5.58 -13.16
C LEU A 106 -3.50 5.10 -11.94
N LEU A 107 -2.35 5.73 -11.66
CA LEU A 107 -1.52 5.46 -10.49
C LEU A 107 -2.28 5.72 -9.18
N TYR A 108 -3.08 6.79 -9.11
CA TYR A 108 -3.90 7.08 -7.92
C TYR A 108 -5.02 6.05 -7.77
N LEU A 109 -5.71 5.69 -8.85
CA LEU A 109 -6.77 4.69 -8.80
C LEU A 109 -6.21 3.30 -8.41
N GLY A 110 -5.10 2.90 -9.03
CA GLY A 110 -4.40 1.66 -8.73
C GLY A 110 -3.96 1.57 -7.27
N ASN A 111 -3.32 2.62 -6.74
CA ASN A 111 -2.94 2.68 -5.33
C ASN A 111 -4.17 2.64 -4.42
N GLY A 112 -5.23 3.39 -4.76
CA GLY A 112 -6.51 3.41 -4.05
C GLY A 112 -7.12 2.03 -3.89
N ILE A 113 -7.17 1.26 -4.98
CA ILE A 113 -7.74 -0.10 -5.00
C ILE A 113 -6.86 -1.07 -4.19
N VAL A 114 -5.55 -1.06 -4.43
CA VAL A 114 -4.61 -1.99 -3.77
C VAL A 114 -4.57 -1.74 -2.27
N ASP A 115 -4.35 -0.49 -1.85
CA ASP A 115 -4.27 -0.15 -0.43
C ASP A 115 -5.63 -0.26 0.25
N GLY A 116 -6.73 0.07 -0.44
CA GLY A 116 -8.08 -0.11 0.07
C GLY A 116 -8.38 -1.59 0.33
N GLY A 117 -8.06 -2.45 -0.64
CA GLY A 117 -8.24 -3.89 -0.52
C GLY A 117 -7.43 -4.49 0.63
N ILE A 118 -6.16 -4.12 0.76
CA ILE A 118 -5.31 -4.56 1.88
C ILE A 118 -5.88 -4.06 3.21
N GLY A 119 -6.24 -2.78 3.30
CA GLY A 119 -6.83 -2.18 4.49
C GLY A 119 -8.11 -2.91 4.94
N ILE A 120 -9.01 -3.19 4.00
CA ILE A 120 -10.26 -3.94 4.26
C ILE A 120 -9.96 -5.36 4.73
N VAL A 121 -9.07 -6.10 4.07
CA VAL A 121 -8.72 -7.48 4.48
C VAL A 121 -8.15 -7.49 5.89
N VAL A 122 -7.25 -6.56 6.21
CA VAL A 122 -6.64 -6.45 7.53
C VAL A 122 -7.68 -6.05 8.59
N LEU A 123 -8.61 -5.15 8.25
CA LEU A 123 -9.73 -4.77 9.12
C LEU A 123 -10.63 -5.98 9.43
N ILE A 124 -11.00 -6.76 8.40
CA ILE A 124 -11.81 -7.97 8.55
C ILE A 124 -11.11 -8.94 9.50
N ILE A 125 -9.80 -9.16 9.33
CA ILE A 125 -9.00 -10.01 10.21
C ILE A 125 -8.98 -9.48 11.65
N TYR A 126 -8.81 -8.17 11.82
CA TYR A 126 -8.83 -7.52 13.14
C TYR A 126 -10.18 -7.72 13.85
N LEU A 127 -11.30 -7.48 13.15
CA LEU A 127 -12.64 -7.63 13.71
C LEU A 127 -12.94 -9.08 14.11
N HIS A 128 -12.55 -10.06 13.28
CA HIS A 128 -12.69 -11.47 13.63
C HIS A 128 -11.91 -11.84 14.90
N LYS A 129 -10.69 -11.32 15.07
CA LYS A 129 -9.89 -11.57 16.27
C LYS A 129 -10.45 -10.89 17.51
N LYS A 130 -11.02 -9.68 17.38
CA LYS A 130 -11.66 -8.97 18.49
C LYS A 130 -12.93 -9.68 18.98
N ARG A 131 -13.67 -10.35 18.10
CA ARG A 131 -14.88 -11.12 18.46
C ARG A 131 -14.59 -12.49 19.09
N ALA A 132 -13.40 -13.03 18.85
CA ALA A 132 -13.00 -14.38 19.29
C ALA A 132 -12.18 -14.39 20.60
N GLY A 133 -11.97 -13.24 21.22
CA GLY A 133 -11.32 -13.08 22.52
C GLY A 133 -12.22 -12.30 23.46
#